data_AF-A0A9E1Q008-F1
#
_entry.id   AF-A0A9E1Q008-F1
#
_cell.length_a   1.000
_cell.length_b   1.000
_cell.length_c   1.000
_cell.angle_alpha   90.00
_cell.angle_beta   90.00
_cell.angle_gamma   90.00
#
_symmetry.space_group_name_H-M   'P 1'
#
loop_
_entity.id
_entity.type
_entity.pdbx_description
1 polymer ?
#
loop_
_entity_poly.entity_id
_entity_poly.type
_entity_poly.pdbx_seq_one_letter_code
_entity_poly.pdbx_strand_id
1 'polypeptide(L)'
;WAIYGQAKGVTEMSEWDCVKPPKDGLPGEVKLKKKYEMTRGSAFVYNEGDLHSPRRTEETRLIRFEGQNMDNVQRDAYVIAAS
;
A
#
# COMPACT_ATOMS: atom_id res chain seq x y z
N TRP A 1 -8.56 -7.10 -4.45
CA TRP A 1 -7.98 -7.20 -3.10
C TRP A 1 -6.56 -7.77 -3.16
N ALA A 2 -5.79 -7.61 -2.09
CA ALA A 2 -4.49 -8.24 -1.89
C ALA A 2 -4.28 -8.61 -0.41
N ILE A 3 -3.57 -9.71 -0.14
CA ILE A 3 -3.10 -10.11 1.19
C ILE A 3 -1.58 -10.11 1.17
N TYR A 4 -0.97 -9.40 2.11
CA TYR A 4 0.48 -9.38 2.27
C TYR A 4 0.84 -10.18 3.52
N GLY A 5 1.78 -11.11 3.40
CA GLY A 5 2.36 -11.86 4.51
C GLY A 5 3.86 -11.58 4.61
N GLN A 6 4.34 -11.22 5.81
CA GLN A 6 5.76 -10.94 6.04
C GLN A 6 6.53 -12.21 6.42
N ALA A 7 7.49 -12.59 5.57
CA ALA A 7 8.31 -13.80 5.77
C ALA A 7 9.66 -13.51 6.43
N LYS A 8 10.33 -12.40 6.06
CA LYS A 8 11.63 -11.98 6.63
C LYS A 8 11.70 -10.45 6.72
N GLY A 9 12.33 -9.91 7.77
CA GLY A 9 12.53 -8.48 7.97
C GLY A 9 11.26 -7.76 8.43
N VAL A 10 11.32 -6.43 8.47
CA VAL A 10 10.21 -5.56 8.89
C VAL A 10 9.85 -4.59 7.77
N THR A 11 8.56 -4.46 7.48
CA THR A 11 8.03 -3.44 6.57
C THR A 11 7.16 -2.47 7.35
N GLU A 12 7.45 -1.17 7.28
CA GLU A 12 6.53 -0.14 7.76
C GLU A 12 5.44 0.06 6.71
N MET A 13 4.20 -0.25 7.06
CA MET A 13 3.03 -0.02 6.21
C MET A 13 2.36 1.29 6.60
N SER A 14 1.96 2.05 5.59
CA SER A 14 1.04 3.18 5.74
C SER A 14 -0.23 2.90 4.95
N GLU A 15 -1.38 3.06 5.60
CA GLU A 15 -2.70 3.11 4.96
C GLU A 15 -3.13 4.57 4.84
N TRP A 16 -3.85 4.86 3.76
CA TRP A 16 -4.17 6.21 3.36
C TRP A 16 -5.67 6.37 3.08
N ASP A 17 -6.24 7.50 3.50
CA ASP A 17 -7.56 7.91 3.02
C ASP A 17 -7.39 8.78 1.77
N CYS A 18 -8.16 8.49 0.73
CA CYS A 18 -8.24 9.33 -0.46
C CYS A 18 -8.93 10.66 -0.13
N VAL A 19 -8.22 11.78 -0.29
CA VAL A 19 -8.75 13.14 -0.12
C VAL A 19 -9.28 13.66 -1.45
N LYS A 20 -8.54 13.39 -2.53
CA LYS A 20 -8.91 13.79 -3.89
C LYS A 20 -8.46 12.70 -4.87
N PRO A 21 -9.34 12.22 -5.75
CA PRO A 21 -8.93 11.24 -6.75
C PRO A 21 -7.99 11.86 -7.80
N PRO A 22 -7.12 11.07 -8.43
CA PRO A 22 -6.35 11.49 -9.60
C PRO A 22 -7.29 11.96 -10.71
N LYS A 23 -6.87 12.98 -11.46
CA LYS A 23 -7.68 13.56 -12.53
C LYS A 23 -6.79 14.22 -13.59
N ASP A 24 -7.12 14.07 -14.86
CA ASP A 24 -6.46 14.76 -15.98
C ASP A 24 -4.92 14.57 -16.01
N GLY A 25 -4.46 13.37 -15.64
CA GLY A 25 -3.03 13.03 -15.57
C GLY A 25 -2.31 13.54 -14.32
N LEU A 26 -3.00 14.23 -13.42
CA LEU A 26 -2.46 14.67 -12.13
C LEU A 26 -2.67 13.60 -11.06
N PRO A 27 -1.70 13.42 -10.13
CA PRO A 27 -1.86 12.48 -9.02
C PRO A 27 -3.02 12.90 -8.12
N GLY A 28 -3.63 11.90 -7.47
CA GLY A 28 -4.58 12.15 -6.38
C GLY A 28 -3.88 12.64 -5.12
N GLU A 29 -4.67 13.05 -4.14
CA GLU A 29 -4.17 13.50 -2.84
C GLU A 29 -4.66 12.55 -1.75
N VAL A 30 -3.78 12.22 -0.81
CA VAL A 30 -4.07 11.33 0.32
C VAL A 30 -3.70 11.95 1.65
N LYS A 31 -4.36 11.48 2.71
CA LYS A 31 -3.99 11.74 4.11
C LYS A 31 -3.66 10.42 4.81
N LEU A 32 -2.69 10.44 5.71
CA LEU A 32 -2.31 9.25 6.48
C LEU A 32 -3.48 8.81 7.36
N LYS A 33 -3.94 7.58 7.18
CA LYS A 33 -4.99 6.96 7.99
C LYS A 33 -4.38 6.20 9.16
N LYS A 34 -3.40 5.35 8.87
CA LYS A 34 -2.76 4.48 9.86
C LYS A 34 -1.34 4.13 9.44
N LYS A 35 -0.45 3.99 10.41
CA LYS A 35 0.90 3.45 10.21
C LYS A 35 1.15 2.28 11.17
N TYR A 36 1.81 1.23 10.71
CA TYR A 36 2.14 0.05 11.51
C TYR A 36 3.31 -0.73 10.92
N GLU A 37 3.91 -1.59 11.73
CA GLU A 37 4.95 -2.51 11.27
C GLU A 37 4.37 -3.89 10.96
N MET A 38 4.77 -4.46 9.83
CA MET A 38 4.63 -5.87 9.53
C MET A 38 5.92 -6.58 9.89
N THR A 39 5.88 -7.43 10.91
CA THR A 39 7.00 -8.28 11.35
C THR A 39 6.76 -9.71 10.88
N ARG A 40 7.75 -10.60 11.03
CA ARG A 40 7.64 -12.00 10.58
C ARG A 40 6.37 -12.66 11.16
N GLY A 41 5.54 -13.22 10.27
CA GLY A 41 4.27 -13.86 10.62
C GLY A 41 3.06 -12.92 10.59
N SER A 42 3.24 -11.60 10.47
CA SER A 42 2.14 -10.68 10.21
C SER A 42 1.49 -10.96 8.85
N ALA A 43 0.16 -10.87 8.81
CA ALA A 43 -0.62 -10.88 7.58
C ALA A 43 -1.70 -9.81 7.63
N PHE A 44 -1.86 -9.07 6.54
CA PHE A 44 -2.87 -8.02 6.41
C PHE A 44 -3.56 -8.13 5.05
N VAL A 45 -4.88 -7.89 5.06
CA VAL A 45 -5.70 -7.80 3.85
C VAL A 45 -5.94 -6.33 3.50
N TYR A 46 -5.85 -6.04 2.21
CA TYR A 46 -6.20 -4.77 1.60
C TYR A 46 -7.29 -5.05 0.57
N ASN A 47 -8.49 -4.52 0.79
CA ASN A 47 -9.61 -4.69 -0.12
C ASN A 47 -9.48 -3.79 -1.35
N GLU A 48 -10.39 -3.96 -2.31
CA GLU A 48 -10.50 -3.07 -3.46
C GLU A 48 -10.62 -1.60 -3.03
N GLY A 49 -9.78 -0.74 -3.62
CA GLY A 49 -9.77 0.69 -3.32
C GLY A 49 -8.94 1.09 -2.09
N ASP A 50 -8.48 0.15 -1.27
CA ASP A 50 -7.61 0.47 -0.13
C ASP A 50 -6.23 0.97 -0.62
N LEU A 51 -5.91 2.22 -0.26
CA LEU A 51 -4.63 2.85 -0.57
C LEU A 51 -3.61 2.52 0.54
N HIS A 52 -2.49 1.93 0.15
CA HIS A 52 -1.42 1.56 1.07
C HIS A 52 -0.04 1.67 0.43
N SER A 53 0.99 1.89 1.24
CA SER A 53 2.38 1.97 0.77
C SER A 53 3.34 1.30 1.76
N PRO A 54 4.26 0.44 1.29
CA PRO A 54 5.34 -0.11 2.10
C PRO A 54 6.55 0.83 2.13
N ARG A 55 7.17 0.98 3.30
CA ARG A 55 8.52 1.52 3.49
C ARG A 55 9.40 0.45 4.12
N ARG A 56 10.62 0.30 3.61
CA ARG A 56 11.60 -0.69 4.07
C ARG A 56 12.94 0.02 4.21
N THR A 57 13.55 -0.05 5.37
CA THR A 57 14.92 0.44 5.60
C THR A 57 15.96 -0.64 5.39
N GLU A 58 15.55 -1.91 5.52
CA GLU A 58 16.41 -3.08 5.45
C GLU A 58 15.84 -4.16 4.51
N GLU A 59 16.60 -5.24 4.31
CA GLU A 59 16.18 -6.37 3.50
C GLU A 59 14.90 -7.04 4.05
N THR A 60 13.91 -7.24 3.17
CA THR A 60 12.65 -7.93 3.51
C THR A 60 12.32 -9.02 2.49
N ARG A 61 11.42 -9.94 2.89
CA ARG A 61 10.74 -10.89 2.00
C ARG A 61 9.26 -10.92 2.36
N LEU A 62 8.41 -10.74 1.35
CA LEU A 62 6.95 -10.74 1.45
C LEU A 62 6.38 -11.81 0.53
N ILE A 63 5.28 -12.42 0.96
CA ILE A 63 4.41 -13.24 0.12
C ILE A 63 3.15 -12.41 -0.15
N ARG A 64 2.74 -12.32 -1.41
CA ARG A 64 1.52 -11.60 -1.83
C ARG A 64 0.54 -12.58 -2.44
N PHE A 65 -0.71 -12.48 -2.02
CA PHE A 65 -1.85 -13.15 -2.66
C PHE A 65 -2.78 -12.09 -3.18
N GLU A 66 -3.18 -12.19 -4.44
CA GLU A 66 -3.89 -11.12 -5.14
C GLU A 66 -5.06 -11.71 -5.91
N GLY A 67 -6.16 -10.97 -5.97
CA GLY A 67 -7.38 -11.43 -6.63
C GLY A 67 -7.30 -11.49 -8.17
N GLN A 68 -6.21 -11.00 -8.77
CA GLN A 68 -5.97 -11.03 -10.22
C GLN A 68 -4.47 -10.95 -10.53
N ASN A 69 -4.10 -11.19 -11.79
CA ASN A 69 -2.75 -10.92 -12.27
C ASN A 69 -2.50 -9.39 -12.31
N MET A 70 -1.45 -8.94 -11.63
CA MET A 70 -1.09 -7.53 -11.47
C MET A 70 -0.06 -7.01 -12.49
N ASP A 71 0.41 -7.84 -13.43
CA ASP A 71 1.47 -7.50 -14.40
C ASP A 71 1.12 -6.30 -15.28
N ASN A 72 -0.14 -6.22 -15.73
CA ASN A 72 -0.61 -5.19 -16.67
C ASN A 72 -1.62 -4.21 -16.05
N VAL A 73 -1.76 -4.21 -14.72
CA VAL A 73 -2.71 -3.32 -14.04
C VAL A 73 -2.13 -1.90 -13.99
N GLN A 74 -2.87 -0.96 -14.57
CA GLN A 74 -2.56 0.47 -14.46
C GLN A 74 -2.76 0.92 -13.01
N ARG A 75 -1.78 1.66 -12.48
CA ARG A 75 -1.81 2.16 -11.10
C ARG A 75 -1.89 3.67 -11.12
N ASP A 76 -2.80 4.19 -10.32
CA ASP A 76 -2.92 5.62 -10.06
C ASP A 76 -1.80 6.09 -9.14
N ALA A 77 -1.35 7.32 -9.36
CA ALA A 77 -0.37 7.99 -8.52
C ALA A 77 -1.07 8.87 -7.48
N TYR A 78 -0.50 8.95 -6.28
CA TYR A 78 -0.99 9.78 -5.19
C TYR A 78 0.17 10.52 -4.51
N VAL A 79 -0.11 11.72 -4.01
CA VAL A 79 0.78 12.53 -3.18
C VAL A 79 0.12 12.86 -1.85
N ILE A 80 0.91 13.14 -0.82
CA ILE A 80 0.38 13.59 0.47
C ILE A 80 -0.26 14.97 0.28
N ALA A 81 -1.50 15.14 0.74
CA ALA A 81 -2.19 16.42 0.71
C ALA A 81 -1.39 17.50 1.46
N ALA A 82 -1.39 18.73 0.95
CA ALA A 82 -0.81 19.86 1.67
C ALA A 82 -1.62 20.14 2.95
N SER A 83 -0.91 20.38 4.05
CA SER A 83 -1.50 20.72 5.36
C SER A 83 -2.19 22.08 5.37
#